data_AF-A0A554VEX2-F1
#
_entry.id   AF-A0A554VEX2-F1
#
_cell.length_a   1.000
_cell.length_b   1.000
_cell.length_c   1.000
_cell.angle_alpha   90.00
_cell.angle_beta   90.00
_cell.angle_gamma   90.00
#
_symmetry.space_group_name_H-M   'P 1'
#
loop_
_entity.id
_entity.type
_entity.pdbx_description
1 polymer ?
#
loop_
_entity_poly.entity_id
_entity_poly.type
_entity_poly.pdbx_seq_one_letter_code
_entity_poly.pdbx_strand_id
1 'polypeptide(L)'
;MNQKLKARAKRIFESSPFKLDTLYVNKHGNFFTSHNLALNSVENAEEVEKITIGMVFDTQDKAPQKLIITAADQSKLCFVELSQGDAPKVGDKAKVGKKNAEGVFQINPQTSYKFEKGALTQIIEK
;
A
#
# COMPACT_ATOMS: atom_id res chain seq x y z
N MET A 1 20.81 7.32 8.50
CA MET A 1 19.93 7.59 9.66
C MET A 1 20.02 6.47 10.70
N ASN A 2 20.23 6.82 11.97
CA ASN A 2 20.29 5.87 13.10
C ASN A 2 18.91 5.21 13.32
N GLN A 3 18.85 3.88 13.58
CA GLN A 3 17.58 3.16 13.79
C GLN A 3 16.73 3.74 14.94
N LYS A 4 17.37 4.26 15.99
CA LYS A 4 16.69 4.93 17.11
C LYS A 4 16.01 6.25 16.69
N LEU A 5 16.64 6.99 15.77
CA LEU A 5 16.08 8.23 15.20
C LEU A 5 14.89 7.91 14.28
N LYS A 6 14.98 6.86 13.44
CA LYS A 6 13.87 6.39 12.61
C LYS A 6 12.63 6.07 13.46
N ALA A 7 12.80 5.29 14.53
CA ALA A 7 11.70 4.91 15.41
C ALA A 7 11.05 6.10 16.14
N ARG A 8 11.87 7.08 16.57
CA ARG A 8 11.35 8.31 17.19
C ARG A 8 10.59 9.18 16.19
N ALA A 9 11.14 9.39 15.01
CA ALA A 9 10.47 10.11 13.93
C ALA A 9 9.11 9.46 13.61
N LYS A 10 9.06 8.12 13.59
CA LYS A 10 7.83 7.36 13.32
C LYS A 10 6.74 7.69 14.33
N ARG A 11 7.08 7.62 15.62
CA ARG A 11 6.13 7.96 16.70
C ARG A 11 5.62 9.39 16.61
N ILE A 12 6.48 10.35 16.21
CA ILE A 12 6.07 11.75 16.07
C ILE A 12 5.07 11.89 14.93
N PHE A 13 5.31 11.25 13.79
CA PHE A 13 4.36 11.22 12.68
C PHE A 13 3.03 10.54 13.06
N GLU A 14 3.06 9.42 13.81
CA GLU A 14 1.85 8.70 14.27
C GLU A 14 1.05 9.47 15.33
N SER A 15 1.74 10.20 16.23
CA SER A 15 1.11 10.87 17.37
C SER A 15 0.67 12.31 17.07
N SER A 16 1.06 12.85 15.92
CA SER A 16 0.73 14.23 15.57
C SER A 16 -0.74 14.34 15.17
N PRO A 17 -1.53 15.22 15.83
CA PRO A 17 -2.93 15.45 15.47
C PRO A 17 -3.08 16.10 14.08
N PHE A 18 -2.02 16.74 13.60
CA PHE A 18 -1.91 17.27 12.24
C PHE A 18 -1.12 16.28 11.38
N LYS A 19 -1.58 16.02 10.15
CA LYS A 19 -0.85 15.20 9.18
C LYS A 19 0.45 15.93 8.81
N LEU A 20 1.55 15.55 9.45
CA LEU A 20 2.88 16.07 9.14
C LEU A 20 3.50 15.21 8.05
N ASP A 21 3.92 15.82 6.94
CA ASP A 21 4.62 15.11 5.87
C ASP A 21 6.15 15.16 6.02
N THR A 22 6.64 16.15 6.78
CA THR A 22 8.06 16.45 6.95
C THR A 22 8.36 16.81 8.41
N LEU A 23 9.50 16.30 8.89
CA LEU A 23 10.17 16.68 10.12
C LEU A 23 11.60 17.08 9.82
N TYR A 24 12.19 17.90 10.67
CA TYR A 24 13.59 18.25 10.65
C TYR A 24 14.22 17.79 11.96
N VAL A 25 15.43 17.26 11.92
CA VAL A 25 16.18 16.84 13.10
C VAL A 25 17.54 17.51 13.12
N ASN A 26 17.95 18.00 14.28
CA ASN A 26 19.30 18.55 14.47
C ASN A 26 20.29 17.48 14.96
N LYS A 27 21.58 17.82 15.03
CA LYS A 27 22.63 16.91 15.58
C LYS A 27 22.39 16.43 17.01
N HIS A 28 21.60 17.16 17.79
CA HIS A 28 21.23 16.80 19.17
C HIS A 28 20.06 15.80 19.22
N GLY A 29 19.43 15.50 18.09
CA GLY A 29 18.29 14.58 18.01
C GLY A 29 16.94 15.23 18.39
N ASN A 30 16.86 16.56 18.39
CA ASN A 30 15.62 17.30 18.59
C ASN A 30 14.86 17.43 17.27
N PHE A 31 13.55 17.20 17.31
CA PHE A 31 12.68 17.22 16.14
C PHE A 31 11.91 18.54 16.04
N PHE A 32 11.74 19.02 14.81
CA PHE A 32 11.07 20.28 14.49
C PHE A 32 10.17 20.09 13.26
N THR A 33 9.08 20.84 13.19
CA THR A 33 8.14 20.81 12.06
C THR A 33 8.43 21.87 11.00
N SER A 34 9.22 22.89 11.33
CA SER A 34 9.64 23.96 10.43
C SER A 34 11.15 23.99 10.29
N HIS A 35 11.62 24.21 9.06
CA HIS A 35 13.03 24.29 8.75
C HIS A 35 13.71 25.43 9.52
N ASN A 36 13.13 26.63 9.53
CA ASN A 36 13.71 27.80 10.18
C ASN A 36 13.86 27.61 11.69
N LEU A 37 12.92 26.92 12.34
CA LEU A 37 13.04 26.61 13.77
C LEU A 37 14.18 25.64 14.05
N ALA A 38 14.39 24.66 13.18
CA ALA A 38 15.50 23.73 13.29
C ALA A 38 16.84 24.43 13.11
N LEU A 39 16.97 25.28 12.08
CA LEU A 39 18.17 26.06 11.79
C LEU A 39 18.53 27.01 12.95
N ASN A 40 17.54 27.71 13.51
CA ASN A 40 17.76 28.63 14.63
C ASN A 40 18.06 27.90 15.96
N SER A 41 17.81 26.60 16.04
CA SER A 41 18.08 25.77 17.22
C SER A 41 19.48 25.16 17.22
N VAL A 42 20.31 25.48 16.24
CA VAL A 42 21.70 25.03 16.14
C VAL A 42 22.64 26.22 15.91
N GLU A 43 23.81 26.22 16.55
CA GLU A 43 24.81 27.28 16.37
C GLU A 43 25.35 27.34 14.93
N ASN A 44 25.31 26.21 14.20
CA ASN A 44 25.64 26.14 12.77
C ASN A 44 24.46 25.56 11.99
N ALA A 45 23.80 26.40 11.21
CA ALA A 45 22.58 26.09 10.47
C ALA A 45 22.70 24.88 9.51
N GLU A 46 23.90 24.51 9.08
CA GLU A 46 24.12 23.45 8.09
C GLU A 46 23.88 22.01 8.61
N GLU A 47 23.71 21.81 9.93
CA GLU A 47 23.67 20.49 10.56
C GLU A 47 22.24 19.92 10.78
N VAL A 48 21.28 20.28 9.93
CA VAL A 48 19.88 19.82 10.03
C VAL A 48 19.55 18.80 8.95
N GLU A 49 19.03 17.63 9.34
CA GLU A 49 18.57 16.58 8.43
C GLU A 49 17.04 16.67 8.25
N LYS A 50 16.58 16.60 7.00
CA LYS A 50 15.15 16.53 6.66
C LYS A 50 14.69 15.07 6.64
N ILE A 51 13.67 14.76 7.41
CA ILE A 51 13.03 13.45 7.49
C ILE A 51 11.61 13.55 6.94
N THR A 52 11.31 12.79 5.89
CA THR A 52 9.94 12.69 5.37
C THR A 52 9.24 11.44 5.89
N ILE A 53 7.91 11.43 5.82
CA ILE A 53 7.11 10.26 6.21
C ILE A 53 7.58 8.99 5.46
N GLY A 54 7.85 9.07 4.15
CA GLY A 54 8.33 7.94 3.35
C GLY A 54 9.75 7.44 3.68
N MET A 55 10.55 8.21 4.42
CA MET A 55 11.86 7.72 4.92
C MET A 55 11.70 6.86 6.17
N VAL A 56 10.58 7.00 6.88
CA VAL A 56 10.37 6.45 8.22
C VAL A 56 9.35 5.32 8.20
N PHE A 57 8.26 5.55 7.49
CA PHE A 57 7.36 4.49 7.12
C PHE A 57 7.98 3.85 5.90
N ASP A 58 8.22 2.54 5.97
CA ASP A 58 8.26 1.72 4.78
C ASP A 58 6.85 1.73 4.18
N THR A 59 6.43 2.87 3.65
CA THR A 59 5.58 2.88 2.47
C THR A 59 6.48 2.29 1.39
N GLN A 60 6.61 0.96 1.42
CA GLN A 60 6.54 0.23 0.18
C GLN A 60 5.34 0.87 -0.52
N ASP A 61 5.61 1.69 -1.53
CA ASP A 61 4.85 1.66 -2.74
C ASP A 61 4.69 0.17 -3.08
N LYS A 62 3.73 -0.48 -2.43
CA LYS A 62 3.21 -1.75 -2.85
C LYS A 62 2.57 -1.36 -4.17
N ALA A 63 3.35 -1.47 -5.25
CA ALA A 63 2.82 -1.48 -6.59
C ALA A 63 1.49 -2.25 -6.51
N PRO A 64 0.37 -1.64 -6.93
CA PRO A 64 -0.96 -2.11 -6.57
C PRO A 64 -1.00 -3.62 -6.75
N GLN A 65 -1.04 -4.34 -5.63
CA GLN A 65 -0.95 -5.80 -5.68
C GLN A 65 -2.20 -6.22 -6.40
N LYS A 66 -2.06 -6.76 -7.62
CA LYS A 66 -3.22 -7.18 -8.40
C LYS A 66 -4.03 -8.15 -7.57
N LEU A 67 -5.35 -8.02 -7.64
CA LEU A 67 -6.23 -8.95 -6.96
C LEU A 67 -6.02 -10.34 -7.57
N ILE A 68 -5.55 -11.28 -6.74
CA ILE A 68 -5.41 -12.68 -7.09
C ILE A 68 -6.30 -13.49 -6.18
N ILE A 69 -7.25 -14.20 -6.79
CA ILE A 69 -8.17 -15.11 -6.08
C ILE A 69 -7.79 -16.53 -6.45
N THR A 70 -7.57 -17.38 -5.44
CA THR A 70 -7.36 -18.81 -5.63
C THR A 70 -8.71 -19.51 -5.57
N ALA A 71 -9.12 -20.12 -6.67
CA ALA A 71 -10.33 -20.92 -6.75
C ALA A 71 -10.12 -22.32 -6.11
N ALA A 72 -11.21 -23.05 -5.88
CA ALA A 72 -11.22 -24.37 -5.24
C ALA A 72 -10.46 -25.43 -6.05
N ASP A 73 -10.37 -25.25 -7.37
CA ASP A 73 -9.57 -26.06 -8.29
C ASP A 73 -8.07 -25.69 -8.29
N GLN A 74 -7.64 -24.83 -7.36
CA GLN A 74 -6.31 -24.23 -7.26
C GLN A 74 -5.93 -23.27 -8.41
N SER A 75 -6.88 -22.93 -9.30
CA SER A 75 -6.66 -21.92 -10.33
C SER A 75 -6.50 -20.55 -9.70
N LYS A 76 -5.50 -19.79 -10.17
CA LYS A 76 -5.26 -18.41 -9.72
C LYS A 76 -5.87 -17.43 -10.72
N LEU A 77 -6.98 -16.82 -10.33
CA LEU A 77 -7.64 -15.75 -11.06
C LEU A 77 -6.95 -14.43 -10.74
N CYS A 78 -6.20 -13.90 -11.71
CA CYS A 78 -5.52 -12.61 -11.61
C CYS A 78 -6.36 -11.54 -12.32
N PHE A 79 -6.95 -10.63 -11.56
CA PHE A 79 -7.73 -9.53 -12.11
C PHE A 79 -6.80 -8.44 -12.64
N VAL A 80 -7.09 -7.95 -13.84
CA VAL A 80 -6.20 -7.04 -14.56
C VAL A 80 -6.28 -5.61 -14.02
N GLU A 81 -7.48 -5.21 -13.58
CA GLU A 81 -7.81 -3.83 -13.21
C GLU A 81 -8.17 -3.68 -11.72
N LEU A 82 -8.13 -4.77 -10.95
CA LEU A 82 -8.43 -4.76 -9.51
C LEU A 82 -7.17 -4.91 -8.67
N SER A 83 -7.16 -4.24 -7.54
CA SER A 83 -6.13 -4.35 -6.52
C SER A 83 -6.62 -5.22 -5.35
N GLN A 84 -5.68 -5.76 -4.58
CA GLN A 84 -5.96 -6.54 -3.40
C GLN A 84 -6.81 -5.72 -2.42
N GLY A 85 -8.02 -6.21 -2.11
CA GLY A 85 -9.01 -5.51 -1.28
C GLY A 85 -10.24 -5.06 -2.05
N ASP A 86 -10.15 -4.96 -3.38
CA ASP A 86 -11.32 -4.68 -4.23
C ASP A 86 -12.22 -5.92 -4.36
N ALA A 87 -13.53 -5.69 -4.45
CA ALA A 87 -14.53 -6.73 -4.68
C ALA A 87 -14.78 -6.90 -6.21
N PRO A 88 -14.64 -8.12 -6.76
CA PRO A 88 -14.97 -8.37 -8.17
C PRO A 88 -16.44 -8.10 -8.49
N LYS A 89 -16.69 -7.51 -9.66
CA LYS A 89 -18.03 -7.25 -10.22
C LYS A 89 -18.12 -7.72 -11.66
N VAL A 90 -19.35 -7.94 -12.12
CA VAL A 90 -19.62 -8.29 -13.52
C VAL A 90 -19.02 -7.21 -14.44
N GLY A 91 -18.28 -7.66 -15.45
CA GLY A 91 -17.50 -6.84 -16.38
C GLY A 91 -15.99 -6.89 -16.13
N ASP A 92 -15.55 -7.23 -14.91
CA ASP A 92 -14.13 -7.21 -14.58
C ASP A 92 -13.34 -8.30 -15.31
N LYS A 93 -12.13 -7.96 -15.75
CA LYS A 93 -11.29 -8.88 -16.52
C LYS A 93 -10.33 -9.65 -15.62
N ALA A 94 -10.30 -10.97 -15.78
CA ALA A 94 -9.36 -11.85 -15.10
C ALA A 94 -8.62 -12.78 -16.07
N LYS A 95 -7.45 -13.22 -15.63
CA LYS A 95 -6.59 -14.18 -16.32
C LYS A 95 -6.26 -15.35 -15.41
N VAL A 96 -6.17 -16.54 -15.98
CA VAL A 96 -5.60 -17.72 -15.31
C VAL A 96 -4.25 -17.99 -15.95
N GLY A 97 -3.18 -17.73 -15.21
CA GLY A 97 -1.81 -17.76 -15.74
C GLY A 97 -1.61 -16.74 -16.86
N LYS A 98 -1.36 -17.22 -18.09
CA LYS A 98 -1.16 -16.36 -19.28
C LYS A 98 -2.39 -16.26 -20.20
N LYS A 99 -3.48 -16.97 -19.89
CA LYS A 99 -4.70 -17.02 -20.71
C LYS A 99 -5.84 -16.24 -20.04
N ASN A 100 -6.79 -15.77 -20.85
CA ASN A 100 -8.02 -15.18 -20.33
C ASN A 100 -8.81 -16.22 -19.53
N ALA A 101 -9.39 -15.80 -18.41
CA ALA A 101 -10.26 -16.68 -17.63
C ALA A 101 -11.51 -17.03 -18.45
N GLU A 102 -11.87 -18.32 -18.50
CA GLU A 102 -13.03 -18.80 -19.24
C GLU A 102 -13.63 -19.99 -18.50
N GLY A 103 -14.96 -20.01 -18.35
CA GLY A 103 -15.68 -21.04 -17.59
C GLY A 103 -16.10 -20.59 -16.19
N VAL A 104 -16.47 -21.54 -15.34
CA VAL A 104 -16.96 -21.29 -13.98
C VAL A 104 -15.89 -21.71 -12.98
N PHE A 105 -15.51 -20.80 -12.10
CA PHE A 105 -14.52 -21.00 -11.04
C PHE A 105 -15.21 -20.85 -9.68
N GLN A 106 -15.16 -21.91 -8.87
CA GLN A 106 -15.67 -21.85 -7.51
C GLN A 106 -14.65 -21.15 -6.62
N ILE A 107 -15.02 -20.01 -6.05
CA ILE A 107 -14.11 -19.20 -5.21
C ILE A 107 -14.14 -19.71 -3.77
N ASN A 108 -15.35 -19.99 -3.29
CA ASN A 108 -15.57 -20.56 -1.96
C ASN A 108 -16.81 -21.49 -2.03
N PRO A 109 -17.18 -22.20 -0.95
CA PRO A 109 -18.34 -23.09 -0.95
C PRO A 109 -19.67 -22.43 -1.35
N GLN A 110 -19.80 -21.11 -1.14
CA GLN A 110 -21.02 -20.31 -1.35
C GLN A 110 -20.97 -19.42 -2.60
N THR A 111 -19.81 -19.26 -3.24
CA THR A 111 -19.62 -18.27 -4.31
C THR A 111 -18.82 -18.88 -5.47
N SER A 112 -19.37 -18.75 -6.68
CA SER A 112 -18.73 -19.12 -7.93
C SER A 112 -18.76 -17.97 -8.94
N TYR A 113 -17.68 -17.81 -9.68
CA TYR A 113 -17.51 -16.78 -10.70
C TYR A 113 -17.52 -17.39 -12.09
N LYS A 114 -18.33 -16.85 -13.00
CA LYS A 114 -18.38 -17.26 -14.40
C LYS A 114 -17.71 -16.23 -15.28
N PHE A 115 -16.75 -16.67 -16.08
CA PHE A 115 -16.01 -15.83 -17.02
C PHE A 115 -16.25 -16.25 -18.46
N GLU A 116 -16.30 -15.26 -19.36
CA GLU A 116 -16.37 -15.47 -20.80
C GLU A 116 -15.36 -14.54 -21.50
N LYS A 117 -14.47 -15.11 -22.31
CA LYS A 117 -13.38 -14.38 -23.00
C LYS A 117 -12.53 -13.50 -22.06
N GLY A 118 -12.44 -13.85 -20.78
CA GLY A 118 -11.69 -13.12 -19.76
C GLY A 118 -12.51 -12.16 -18.91
N ALA A 119 -13.75 -11.85 -19.26
CA ALA A 119 -14.61 -10.95 -18.47
C ALA A 119 -15.52 -11.74 -17.54
N LEU A 120 -15.66 -11.29 -16.29
CA LEU A 120 -16.61 -11.84 -15.33
C LEU A 120 -18.03 -11.54 -15.81
N THR A 121 -18.80 -12.54 -16.19
CA THR A 121 -20.17 -12.37 -16.68
C THR A 121 -21.21 -12.57 -15.58
N GLN A 122 -20.89 -13.37 -14.56
CA GLN A 122 -21.83 -13.69 -13.50
C GLN A 122 -21.12 -14.05 -12.19
N ILE A 123 -21.71 -13.59 -11.09
CA ILE A 123 -21.38 -14.03 -9.73
C ILE A 123 -22.56 -14.87 -9.24
N ILE A 124 -22.31 -16.13 -8.94
CA ILE A 124 -23.29 -17.11 -8.49
C ILE A 124 -23.08 -17.29 -6.99
N GLU A 125 -24.00 -16.79 -6.20
CA GLU A 125 -24.04 -16.97 -4.75
C GLU A 125 -25.09 -18.05 -4.42
N LYS A 126 -24.76 -18.97 -3.51
CA LYS A 126 -25.61 -20.06 -3.04
C LYS A 126 -25.92 -19.91 -1.56
#